data_AF-A0A9D8T6L7-F1
#
_entry.id   AF-A0A9D8T6L7-F1
#
_cell.length_a   1.000
_cell.length_b   1.000
_cell.length_c   1.000
_cell.angle_alpha   90.00
_cell.angle_beta   90.00
_cell.angle_gamma   90.00
#
_symmetry.space_group_name_H-M   'P 1'
#
loop_
_entity.id
_entity.type
_entity.pdbx_description
1 polymer ?
#
loop_
_entity_poly.entity_id
_entity_poly.type
_entity_poly.pdbx_seq_one_letter_code
_entity_poly.pdbx_strand_id
1 'polypeptide(L)'
;IGAALQHGEEQRSILVIHPIESTWGAFSCFNRTGEDDAVEINRLCDVRMRLMKANLDFDYGEEEMMSRHARMDGDLLRMAKAAYKTVVVPQLRTIRKTTLDLLQDLHNHGGNVIYIGTPPEYLNGEKSSLPAEVFTSFTQTELDDLAANVEAVDRIISIADRDGNEIEPVISMLKREGDSMVLFICNTGCEFTTGFHADFVRNRKLVFPEAVISIANAPENAEVLEVDPLTGKITRVGFSLEEGMLFFNTSFDELQSRLFLIGQTSVEAEDPCMEQEISGTVALPENWKLVPDEMNVLPLDMAKYSLDGGDFTGPEYILSLDGAVRQALGENPRGGHMVQPWLMEQMDQAERKSADLVLEYEFICDAIPESDCFLGVEDADLFTIKLNGTELPAQDEGFWCDRSLRLRKMAKSLFRTGSNVLTLQIRYHAKLAGLETIYLLGNFSTADGKITGSAMPESAVTGNLGENGLTYYSGNMGYETEIELTPEAGKRYLLEIKDWQGVGMLITCNGGEEIFLSWAPYKADLTPYLKDGKNTIRITLLGSRRNSHGPFYHAEVTPYWCGPNEFGYAQPNRNLVPFGLLSQPQIVVEG
;
A
#
# COMPACT_ATOMS: atom_id res chain seq x y z
N ILE A 1 -14.09 -8.94 -7.66
CA ILE A 1 -14.06 -7.48 -7.99
C ILE A 1 -13.78 -7.24 -9.47
N GLY A 2 -12.57 -7.50 -9.99
CA GLY A 2 -12.20 -7.15 -11.37
C GLY A 2 -13.17 -7.65 -12.45
N ALA A 3 -13.65 -8.90 -12.33
CA ALA A 3 -14.66 -9.45 -13.23
C ALA A 3 -16.00 -8.68 -13.21
N ALA A 4 -16.47 -8.28 -12.02
CA ALA A 4 -17.72 -7.54 -11.86
C ALA A 4 -17.62 -6.10 -12.40
N LEU A 5 -16.44 -5.48 -12.31
CA LEU A 5 -16.22 -4.11 -12.77
C LEU A 5 -15.73 -4.00 -14.22
N GLN A 6 -15.44 -5.12 -14.89
CA GLN A 6 -14.90 -5.11 -16.26
C GLN A 6 -15.93 -4.65 -17.31
N HIS A 7 -17.19 -5.02 -17.13
CA HIS A 7 -18.27 -4.77 -18.09
C HIS A 7 -19.22 -3.67 -17.60
N GLY A 8 -20.16 -3.27 -18.45
CA GLY A 8 -21.09 -2.17 -18.18
C GLY A 8 -20.50 -0.77 -18.38
N GLU A 9 -21.40 0.20 -18.44
CA GLU A 9 -21.15 1.62 -18.57
C GLU A 9 -21.13 2.28 -17.18
N GLU A 10 -20.06 3.00 -16.87
CA GLU A 10 -19.95 3.77 -15.62
C GLU A 10 -21.02 4.87 -15.59
N GLN A 11 -21.77 4.95 -14.49
CA GLN A 11 -22.91 5.86 -14.34
C GLN A 11 -22.43 7.16 -13.69
N ARG A 12 -21.98 8.10 -14.52
CA ARG A 12 -21.62 9.46 -14.10
C ARG A 12 -21.92 10.46 -15.20
N SER A 13 -22.42 11.63 -14.83
CA SER A 13 -22.85 12.69 -15.76
C SER A 13 -22.07 14.00 -15.59
N ILE A 14 -21.05 14.01 -14.72
CA ILE A 14 -20.23 15.17 -14.39
C ILE A 14 -18.85 15.05 -15.04
N LEU A 15 -18.41 16.10 -15.73
CA LEU A 15 -17.04 16.25 -16.21
C LEU A 15 -16.36 17.43 -15.50
N VAL A 16 -15.19 17.21 -14.90
CA VAL A 16 -14.36 18.27 -14.30
C VAL A 16 -13.23 18.62 -15.25
N ILE A 17 -13.13 19.88 -15.69
CA ILE A 17 -12.02 20.31 -16.55
C ILE A 17 -10.71 20.24 -15.76
N HIS A 18 -9.71 19.52 -16.26
CA HIS A 18 -8.43 19.38 -15.59
C HIS A 18 -7.54 20.60 -15.88
N PRO A 19 -7.01 21.32 -14.86
CA PRO A 19 -6.25 22.56 -15.04
C PRO A 19 -4.80 22.33 -15.51
N ILE A 20 -4.49 21.20 -16.18
CA ILE A 20 -3.10 20.77 -16.43
C ILE A 20 -2.31 21.81 -17.23
N GLU A 21 -2.93 22.48 -18.20
CA GLU A 21 -2.28 23.52 -19.00
C GLU A 21 -2.05 24.80 -18.17
N SER A 22 -2.95 25.12 -17.25
CA SER A 22 -2.76 26.24 -16.30
C SER A 22 -1.65 25.95 -15.30
N THR A 23 -1.49 24.70 -14.87
CA THR A 23 -0.42 24.28 -13.95
C THR A 23 0.94 24.18 -14.67
N TRP A 24 1.04 23.45 -15.78
CA TRP A 24 2.30 23.19 -16.49
C TRP A 24 2.75 24.32 -17.39
N GLY A 25 1.81 25.00 -18.07
CA GLY A 25 2.13 26.21 -18.84
C GLY A 25 2.79 27.28 -17.98
N ALA A 26 2.62 27.20 -16.67
CA ALA A 26 3.24 28.10 -15.71
C ALA A 26 4.64 27.71 -15.26
N PHE A 27 4.97 26.41 -15.15
CA PHE A 27 6.34 25.95 -14.85
C PHE A 27 7.35 26.36 -15.94
N SER A 28 6.91 26.51 -17.18
CA SER A 28 7.77 26.91 -18.31
C SER A 28 7.81 28.41 -18.59
N CYS A 29 6.78 29.18 -18.21
CA CYS A 29 6.57 30.53 -18.73
C CYS A 29 6.41 31.63 -17.66
N PHE A 30 6.14 31.30 -16.39
CA PHE A 30 5.89 32.30 -15.36
C PHE A 30 6.88 32.10 -14.20
N ASN A 31 7.62 33.15 -13.82
CA ASN A 31 8.50 33.15 -12.65
C ASN A 31 7.67 32.96 -11.37
N ARG A 32 7.44 31.71 -10.96
CA ARG A 32 6.60 31.35 -9.82
C ARG A 32 7.40 31.04 -8.57
N THR A 33 6.77 31.29 -7.43
CA THR A 33 7.25 30.87 -6.12
C THR A 33 6.60 29.54 -5.73
N GLY A 34 7.17 28.83 -4.75
CA GLY A 34 6.56 27.58 -4.25
C GLY A 34 5.16 27.76 -3.66
N GLU A 35 4.81 28.95 -3.17
CA GLU A 35 3.45 29.28 -2.69
C GLU A 35 2.44 29.33 -3.84
N ASP A 36 2.83 29.89 -4.99
CA ASP A 36 1.98 29.93 -6.18
C ASP A 36 1.65 28.49 -6.64
N ASP A 37 2.65 27.61 -6.62
CA ASP A 37 2.54 26.19 -6.99
C ASP A 37 1.54 25.45 -6.09
N ALA A 38 1.64 25.64 -4.77
CA ALA A 38 0.70 25.04 -3.83
C ALA A 38 -0.75 25.48 -4.09
N VAL A 39 -0.98 26.78 -4.34
CA VAL A 39 -2.34 27.29 -4.61
C VAL A 39 -2.91 26.68 -5.89
N GLU A 40 -2.15 26.64 -6.99
CA GLU A 40 -2.64 26.05 -8.23
C GLU A 40 -2.91 24.55 -8.12
N ILE A 41 -2.06 23.82 -7.42
CA ILE A 41 -2.24 22.38 -7.27
C ILE A 41 -3.46 22.09 -6.38
N ASN A 42 -3.65 22.84 -5.30
CA ASN A 42 -4.76 22.61 -4.36
C ASN A 42 -6.15 22.89 -4.98
N ARG A 43 -6.27 23.81 -5.96
CA ARG A 43 -7.55 24.11 -6.64
C ARG A 43 -8.25 22.87 -7.18
N LEU A 44 -7.51 21.97 -7.81
CA LEU A 44 -8.08 20.72 -8.34
C LEU A 44 -8.44 19.75 -7.21
N CYS A 45 -7.56 19.62 -6.22
CA CYS A 45 -7.78 18.75 -5.07
C CYS A 45 -9.04 19.14 -4.32
N ASP A 46 -9.29 20.44 -4.11
CA ASP A 46 -10.43 20.94 -3.37
C ASP A 46 -11.76 20.64 -4.08
N VAL A 47 -11.83 20.89 -5.40
CA VAL A 47 -13.01 20.56 -6.23
C VAL A 47 -13.31 19.07 -6.20
N ARG A 48 -12.27 18.24 -6.44
CA ARG A 48 -12.39 16.77 -6.34
C ARG A 48 -12.96 16.37 -4.99
N MET A 49 -12.42 16.91 -3.91
CA MET A 49 -12.83 16.51 -2.56
C MET A 49 -14.27 16.93 -2.26
N ARG A 50 -14.71 18.13 -2.64
CA ARG A 50 -16.12 18.55 -2.44
C ARG A 50 -17.10 17.63 -3.17
N LEU A 51 -16.81 17.24 -4.40
CA LEU A 51 -17.66 16.31 -5.16
C LEU A 51 -17.64 14.90 -4.56
N MET A 52 -16.46 14.37 -4.24
CA MET A 52 -16.34 13.02 -3.66
C MET A 52 -17.02 12.89 -2.28
N LYS A 53 -16.92 13.92 -1.42
CA LYS A 53 -17.61 13.96 -0.12
C LYS A 53 -19.13 13.84 -0.22
N ALA A 54 -19.69 14.26 -1.37
CA ALA A 54 -21.12 14.26 -1.64
C ALA A 54 -21.59 13.04 -2.47
N ASN A 55 -20.71 12.06 -2.72
CA ASN A 55 -20.96 10.93 -3.62
C ASN A 55 -21.30 11.35 -5.06
N LEU A 56 -20.71 12.45 -5.53
CA LEU A 56 -20.82 12.91 -6.91
C LEU A 56 -19.63 12.41 -7.73
N ASP A 57 -19.83 11.30 -8.45
CA ASP A 57 -18.83 10.74 -9.36
C ASP A 57 -18.63 11.59 -10.62
N PHE A 58 -17.39 11.72 -11.06
CA PHE A 58 -17.03 12.55 -12.22
C PHE A 58 -15.81 12.00 -12.98
N ASP A 59 -15.65 12.46 -14.21
CA ASP A 59 -14.44 12.26 -15.02
C ASP A 59 -13.62 13.53 -15.13
N TYR A 60 -12.32 13.41 -15.42
CA TYR A 60 -11.50 14.55 -15.81
C TYR A 60 -11.52 14.78 -17.33
N GLY A 61 -11.80 16.01 -17.73
CA GLY A 61 -11.68 16.49 -19.10
C GLY A 61 -10.34 17.20 -19.31
N GLU A 62 -9.41 16.55 -20.01
CA GLU A 62 -8.16 17.17 -20.45
C GLU A 62 -8.34 17.80 -21.83
N GLU A 63 -7.92 19.07 -21.96
CA GLU A 63 -8.30 19.92 -23.08
C GLU A 63 -7.77 19.44 -24.45
N GLU A 64 -6.58 18.84 -24.50
CA GLU A 64 -6.05 18.25 -25.73
C GLU A 64 -6.89 17.05 -26.18
N MET A 65 -7.25 16.14 -25.27
CA MET A 65 -8.13 15.01 -25.58
C MET A 65 -9.53 15.45 -25.96
N MET A 66 -10.10 16.44 -25.25
CA MET A 66 -11.42 17.00 -25.58
C MET A 66 -11.43 17.59 -26.98
N SER A 67 -10.37 18.30 -27.39
CA SER A 67 -10.30 18.91 -28.73
C SER A 67 -10.41 17.91 -29.89
N ARG A 68 -10.07 16.63 -29.65
CA ARG A 68 -10.07 15.56 -30.66
C ARG A 68 -11.30 14.67 -30.60
N HIS A 69 -11.93 14.55 -29.41
CA HIS A 69 -12.91 13.49 -29.14
C HIS A 69 -14.24 13.97 -28.56
N ALA A 70 -14.30 15.20 -28.04
CA ALA A 70 -15.53 15.76 -27.50
C ALA A 70 -16.42 16.32 -28.62
N ARG A 71 -17.74 16.14 -28.47
CA ARG A 71 -18.76 16.70 -29.35
C ARG A 71 -20.07 16.88 -28.60
N MET A 72 -20.94 17.73 -29.11
CA MET A 72 -22.31 17.84 -28.62
C MET A 72 -23.20 16.69 -29.16
N ASP A 73 -24.07 16.19 -28.30
CA ASP A 73 -25.10 15.19 -28.59
C ASP A 73 -26.39 15.61 -27.86
N GLY A 74 -27.17 16.50 -28.48
CA GLY A 74 -28.28 17.17 -27.81
C GLY A 74 -27.80 18.10 -26.70
N ASP A 75 -28.34 17.94 -25.50
CA ASP A 75 -27.96 18.64 -24.28
C ASP A 75 -26.76 18.00 -23.54
N LEU A 76 -26.11 16.99 -24.14
CA LEU A 76 -24.98 16.27 -23.56
C LEU A 76 -23.67 16.57 -24.28
N LEU A 77 -22.59 16.73 -23.51
CA LEU A 77 -21.23 16.71 -24.03
C LEU A 77 -20.72 15.27 -24.04
N ARG A 78 -20.47 14.72 -25.23
CA ARG A 78 -20.02 13.34 -25.41
C ARG A 78 -18.53 13.28 -25.70
N MET A 79 -17.79 12.54 -24.89
CA MET A 79 -16.36 12.25 -25.08
C MET A 79 -16.18 10.75 -25.28
N ALA A 80 -15.86 10.34 -26.51
CA ALA A 80 -15.87 8.92 -26.91
C ALA A 80 -17.19 8.22 -26.52
N LYS A 81 -17.16 7.35 -25.49
CA LYS A 81 -18.33 6.59 -25.00
C LYS A 81 -19.08 7.29 -23.85
N ALA A 82 -18.41 8.17 -23.10
CA ALA A 82 -19.00 8.86 -21.96
C ALA A 82 -19.80 10.08 -22.42
N ALA A 83 -20.85 10.42 -21.67
CA ALA A 83 -21.70 11.57 -21.92
C ALA A 83 -21.95 12.32 -20.62
N TYR A 84 -21.82 13.64 -20.67
CA TYR A 84 -21.87 14.51 -19.50
C TYR A 84 -22.93 15.57 -19.71
N LYS A 85 -23.79 15.75 -18.70
CA LYS A 85 -24.81 16.78 -18.68
C LYS A 85 -24.32 18.04 -18.00
N THR A 86 -23.40 17.88 -17.04
CA THR A 86 -22.83 18.97 -16.26
C THR A 86 -21.30 18.98 -16.41
N VAL A 87 -20.76 20.16 -16.71
CA VAL A 87 -19.31 20.40 -16.73
C VAL A 87 -18.95 21.37 -15.61
N VAL A 88 -18.07 20.93 -14.72
CA VAL A 88 -17.48 21.74 -13.64
C VAL A 88 -16.13 22.26 -14.09
N VAL A 89 -15.96 23.58 -14.04
CA VAL A 89 -14.73 24.26 -14.43
C VAL A 89 -14.07 24.83 -13.17
N PRO A 90 -12.98 24.22 -12.65
CA PRO A 90 -12.20 24.83 -11.58
C PRO A 90 -11.59 26.15 -12.06
N GLN A 91 -11.08 26.99 -11.16
CA GLN A 91 -10.43 28.22 -11.56
C GLN A 91 -9.21 27.93 -12.46
N LEU A 92 -9.27 28.36 -13.73
CA LEU A 92 -8.20 28.20 -14.71
C LEU A 92 -7.50 29.55 -14.95
N ARG A 93 -6.22 29.51 -15.32
CA ARG A 93 -5.50 30.70 -15.85
C ARG A 93 -5.73 30.85 -17.34
N THR A 94 -5.62 29.73 -18.05
CA THR A 94 -5.84 29.68 -19.49
C THR A 94 -6.84 28.58 -19.83
N ILE A 95 -7.59 28.80 -20.90
CA ILE A 95 -8.48 27.81 -21.50
C ILE A 95 -8.25 27.80 -23.01
N ARG A 96 -8.38 26.63 -23.65
CA ARG A 96 -8.36 26.54 -25.10
C ARG A 96 -9.63 27.09 -25.72
N LYS A 97 -9.51 27.68 -26.91
CA LYS A 97 -10.68 28.12 -27.69
C LYS A 97 -11.64 26.98 -27.99
N THR A 98 -11.11 25.79 -28.30
CA THR A 98 -11.90 24.60 -28.55
C THR A 98 -12.72 24.18 -27.32
N THR A 99 -12.13 24.26 -26.12
CA THR A 99 -12.81 23.95 -24.87
C THR A 99 -13.88 25.01 -24.57
N LEU A 100 -13.55 26.29 -24.69
CA LEU A 100 -14.49 27.40 -24.47
C LEU A 100 -15.72 27.30 -25.38
N ASP A 101 -15.52 26.94 -26.65
CA ASP A 101 -16.62 26.76 -27.62
C ASP A 101 -17.52 25.60 -27.24
N LEU A 102 -16.95 24.46 -26.83
CA LEU A 102 -17.72 23.31 -26.36
C LEU A 102 -18.56 23.63 -25.12
N LEU A 103 -18.02 24.41 -24.17
CA LEU A 103 -18.76 24.84 -22.97
C LEU A 103 -19.91 25.77 -23.34
N GLN A 104 -19.67 26.74 -24.22
CA GLN A 104 -20.70 27.65 -24.71
C GLN A 104 -21.81 26.89 -25.44
N ASP A 105 -21.45 25.91 -26.27
CA ASP A 105 -22.39 25.06 -26.99
C ASP A 105 -23.21 24.19 -26.02
N LEU A 106 -22.58 23.58 -25.00
CA LEU A 106 -23.29 22.81 -23.98
C LEU A 106 -24.36 23.67 -23.28
N HIS A 107 -23.98 24.86 -22.82
CA HIS A 107 -24.90 25.81 -22.20
C HIS A 107 -26.05 26.18 -23.14
N ASN A 108 -25.76 26.48 -24.41
CA ASN A 108 -26.77 26.86 -25.40
C ASN A 108 -27.78 25.74 -25.70
N HIS A 109 -27.40 24.48 -25.51
CA HIS A 109 -28.27 23.31 -25.69
C HIS A 109 -28.96 22.87 -24.39
N GLY A 110 -28.81 23.61 -23.28
CA GLY A 110 -29.50 23.35 -22.01
C GLY A 110 -28.74 22.44 -21.04
N GLY A 111 -27.49 22.09 -21.33
CA GLY A 111 -26.59 21.46 -20.37
C GLY A 111 -26.04 22.48 -19.36
N ASN A 112 -25.46 21.99 -18.27
CA ASN A 112 -24.97 22.85 -17.19
C ASN A 112 -23.47 23.09 -17.31
N VAL A 113 -23.06 24.35 -17.17
CA VAL A 113 -21.66 24.73 -16.99
C VAL A 113 -21.57 25.49 -15.68
N ILE A 114 -20.85 24.91 -14.73
CA ILE A 114 -20.65 25.47 -13.39
C ILE A 114 -19.17 25.79 -13.23
N TYR A 115 -18.82 27.00 -12.82
CA TYR A 115 -17.42 27.39 -12.61
C TYR A 115 -17.17 27.98 -11.23
N ILE A 116 -15.92 27.86 -10.79
CA ILE A 116 -15.46 28.32 -9.47
C ILE A 116 -14.36 29.36 -9.65
N GLY A 117 -14.38 30.39 -8.80
CA GLY A 117 -13.41 31.48 -8.83
C GLY A 117 -13.64 32.43 -10.00
N THR A 118 -12.56 32.92 -10.61
CA THR A 118 -12.63 33.91 -11.69
C THR A 118 -12.51 33.25 -13.07
N PRO A 119 -13.15 33.81 -14.11
CA PRO A 119 -12.93 33.37 -15.49
C PRO A 119 -11.44 33.43 -15.91
N PRO A 120 -11.01 32.60 -16.88
CA PRO A 120 -9.63 32.58 -17.36
C PRO A 120 -9.20 33.92 -17.98
N GLU A 121 -7.99 34.37 -17.69
CA GLU A 121 -7.44 35.61 -18.28
C GLU A 121 -6.84 35.39 -19.68
N TYR A 122 -6.54 34.14 -20.02
CA TYR A 122 -5.83 33.76 -21.24
C TYR A 122 -6.62 32.76 -22.08
N LEU A 123 -6.63 32.96 -23.39
CA LEU A 123 -7.19 32.06 -24.39
C LEU A 123 -6.03 31.46 -25.21
N ASN A 124 -5.85 30.14 -25.17
CA ASN A 124 -4.69 29.47 -25.78
C ASN A 124 -3.33 30.06 -25.31
N GLY A 125 -3.23 30.49 -24.06
CA GLY A 125 -2.03 31.15 -23.52
C GLY A 125 -1.86 32.64 -23.85
N GLU A 126 -2.75 33.24 -24.65
CA GLU A 126 -2.72 34.67 -25.00
C GLU A 126 -3.78 35.47 -24.25
N LYS A 127 -3.43 36.68 -23.77
CA LYS A 127 -4.36 37.51 -22.98
C LYS A 127 -5.60 37.87 -23.81
N SER A 128 -6.79 37.63 -23.27
CA SER A 128 -8.05 37.81 -24.00
C SER A 128 -9.22 38.15 -23.05
N SER A 129 -10.15 39.01 -23.48
CA SER A 129 -11.40 39.26 -22.75
C SER A 129 -12.49 38.23 -23.02
N LEU A 130 -12.35 37.44 -24.09
CA LEU A 130 -13.40 36.53 -24.56
C LEU A 130 -13.84 35.49 -23.52
N PRO A 131 -12.93 34.83 -22.76
CA PRO A 131 -13.38 33.88 -21.73
C PRO A 131 -14.27 34.56 -20.66
N ALA A 132 -13.91 35.77 -20.23
CA ALA A 132 -14.70 36.52 -19.26
C ALA A 132 -16.09 36.87 -19.80
N GLU A 133 -16.21 37.23 -21.08
CA GLU A 133 -17.49 37.50 -21.73
C GLU A 133 -18.38 36.25 -21.77
N VAL A 134 -17.83 35.10 -22.21
CA VAL A 134 -18.55 33.82 -22.32
C VAL A 134 -19.00 33.30 -20.95
N PHE A 135 -18.12 33.35 -19.93
CA PHE A 135 -18.40 32.82 -18.60
C PHE A 135 -19.56 33.54 -17.89
N THR A 136 -19.94 34.76 -18.30
CA THR A 136 -21.12 35.44 -17.76
C THR A 136 -22.44 34.70 -18.01
N SER A 137 -22.47 33.81 -19.00
CA SER A 137 -23.63 32.96 -19.27
C SER A 137 -23.68 31.70 -18.39
N PHE A 138 -22.59 31.35 -17.73
CA PHE A 138 -22.46 30.14 -16.91
C PHE A 138 -22.83 30.39 -15.45
N THR A 139 -23.06 29.31 -14.70
CA THR A 139 -23.36 29.39 -13.28
C THR A 139 -22.06 29.49 -12.48
N GLN A 140 -21.83 30.64 -11.85
CA GLN A 140 -20.76 30.78 -10.86
C GLN A 140 -21.20 30.20 -9.52
N THR A 141 -20.32 29.44 -8.87
CA THR A 141 -20.52 28.96 -7.49
C THR A 141 -19.27 29.20 -6.65
N GLU A 142 -19.46 29.27 -5.34
CA GLU A 142 -18.37 29.10 -4.38
C GLU A 142 -18.09 27.61 -4.15
N LEU A 143 -16.89 27.31 -3.67
CA LEU A 143 -16.42 25.94 -3.46
C LEU A 143 -17.30 25.17 -2.47
N ASP A 144 -17.76 25.82 -1.40
CA ASP A 144 -18.57 25.17 -0.36
C ASP A 144 -20.01 24.89 -0.82
N ASP A 145 -20.50 25.62 -1.82
CA ASP A 145 -21.84 25.43 -2.42
C ASP A 145 -21.81 24.49 -3.64
N LEU A 146 -20.61 24.06 -4.08
CA LEU A 146 -20.44 23.29 -5.31
C LEU A 146 -21.27 22.00 -5.31
N ALA A 147 -21.17 21.21 -4.24
CA ALA A 147 -21.86 19.92 -4.16
C ALA A 147 -23.38 20.12 -4.27
N ALA A 148 -23.97 21.01 -3.46
CA ALA A 148 -25.40 21.31 -3.50
C ALA A 148 -25.88 21.75 -4.89
N ASN A 149 -25.10 22.59 -5.58
CA ASN A 149 -25.45 23.08 -6.92
C ASN A 149 -25.39 21.99 -8.00
N VAL A 150 -24.50 20.99 -7.85
CA VAL A 150 -24.39 19.86 -8.77
C VAL A 150 -25.42 18.77 -8.44
N GLU A 151 -25.62 18.45 -7.16
CA GLU A 151 -26.57 17.45 -6.67
C GLU A 151 -28.00 17.68 -7.15
N ALA A 152 -28.43 18.95 -7.16
CA ALA A 152 -29.75 19.34 -7.62
C ALA A 152 -30.07 18.89 -9.05
N VAL A 153 -29.05 18.49 -9.83
CA VAL A 153 -29.18 18.14 -11.24
C VAL A 153 -28.78 16.69 -11.55
N ASP A 154 -27.81 16.12 -10.83
CA ASP A 154 -27.10 14.91 -11.29
C ASP A 154 -26.82 13.83 -10.24
N ARG A 155 -27.40 13.90 -9.03
CA ARG A 155 -27.18 12.85 -8.01
C ARG A 155 -27.81 11.51 -8.43
N ILE A 156 -26.97 10.49 -8.61
CA ILE A 156 -27.40 9.11 -8.95
C ILE A 156 -27.33 8.20 -7.72
N ILE A 157 -26.33 8.38 -6.86
CA ILE A 157 -26.08 7.59 -5.66
C ILE A 157 -25.91 8.51 -4.45
N SER A 158 -26.39 8.05 -3.31
CA SER A 158 -26.16 8.65 -2.00
C SER A 158 -25.81 7.55 -0.99
N ILE A 159 -24.85 7.85 -0.12
CA ILE A 159 -24.39 6.96 0.94
C ILE A 159 -24.43 7.79 2.22
N ALA A 160 -25.52 7.65 2.97
CA ALA A 160 -25.80 8.53 4.10
C ALA A 160 -25.88 7.76 5.43
N ASP A 161 -25.66 8.46 6.54
CA ASP A 161 -26.00 7.98 7.86
C ASP A 161 -27.53 7.97 8.09
N ARG A 162 -27.96 7.59 9.29
CA ARG A 162 -29.39 7.57 9.65
C ARG A 162 -30.05 8.94 9.73
N ASP A 163 -29.26 9.98 9.91
CA ASP A 163 -29.74 11.36 9.98
C ASP A 163 -29.81 12.01 8.59
N GLY A 164 -29.38 11.29 7.54
CA GLY A 164 -29.38 11.74 6.15
C GLY A 164 -28.15 12.55 5.74
N ASN A 165 -27.08 12.54 6.55
CA ASN A 165 -25.83 13.19 6.18
C ASN A 165 -24.97 12.23 5.36
N GLU A 166 -24.37 12.71 4.27
CA GLU A 166 -23.46 11.89 3.46
C GLU A 166 -22.25 11.45 4.28
N ILE A 167 -21.91 10.17 4.16
CA ILE A 167 -20.74 9.58 4.79
C ILE A 167 -19.52 9.89 3.91
N GLU A 168 -18.89 11.02 4.19
CA GLU A 168 -17.80 11.56 3.37
C GLU A 168 -16.65 10.56 3.06
N PRO A 169 -16.16 9.74 3.99
CA PRO A 169 -15.02 8.85 3.77
C PRO A 169 -15.32 7.59 2.94
N VAL A 170 -16.56 7.43 2.46
CA VAL A 170 -16.98 6.28 1.67
C VAL A 170 -17.09 6.68 0.20
N ILE A 171 -16.39 5.97 -0.67
CA ILE A 171 -16.40 6.21 -2.12
C ILE A 171 -17.09 5.06 -2.84
N SER A 172 -17.64 5.33 -4.02
CA SER A 172 -18.35 4.32 -4.79
C SER A 172 -17.98 4.33 -6.27
N MET A 173 -18.43 3.29 -6.96
CA MET A 173 -18.47 3.19 -8.41
C MET A 173 -19.73 2.43 -8.78
N LEU A 174 -20.60 3.07 -9.56
CA LEU A 174 -21.80 2.46 -10.11
C LEU A 174 -21.63 2.20 -11.60
N LYS A 175 -21.93 0.97 -12.04
CA LYS A 175 -21.95 0.57 -13.45
C LYS A 175 -23.31 0.00 -13.83
N ARG A 176 -23.72 0.20 -15.07
CA ARG A 176 -24.95 -0.39 -15.64
C ARG A 176 -24.64 -1.24 -16.86
N GLU A 177 -25.28 -2.41 -16.94
CA GLU A 177 -25.27 -3.27 -18.11
C GLU A 177 -26.71 -3.74 -18.38
N GLY A 178 -27.36 -3.13 -19.39
CA GLY A 178 -28.79 -3.36 -19.64
C GLY A 178 -29.64 -2.96 -18.43
N ASP A 179 -30.46 -3.91 -17.95
CA ASP A 179 -31.34 -3.74 -16.79
C ASP A 179 -30.69 -4.15 -15.46
N SER A 180 -29.37 -4.36 -15.46
CA SER A 180 -28.60 -4.69 -14.26
C SER A 180 -27.61 -3.59 -13.91
N MET A 181 -27.30 -3.45 -12.62
CA MET A 181 -26.26 -2.57 -12.12
C MET A 181 -25.28 -3.33 -11.22
N VAL A 182 -24.06 -2.81 -11.16
CA VAL A 182 -23.02 -3.24 -10.22
C VAL A 182 -22.59 -2.03 -9.43
N LEU A 183 -22.70 -2.11 -8.11
CA LEU A 183 -22.27 -1.06 -7.19
C LEU A 183 -21.12 -1.57 -6.33
N PHE A 184 -19.95 -0.97 -6.48
CA PHE A 184 -18.81 -1.18 -5.60
C PHE A 184 -18.66 0.02 -4.66
N ILE A 185 -18.51 -0.24 -3.37
CA ILE A 185 -18.38 0.79 -2.34
C ILE A 185 -17.15 0.47 -1.49
N CYS A 186 -16.38 1.49 -1.12
CA CYS A 186 -15.18 1.34 -0.30
C CYS A 186 -15.16 2.41 0.81
N ASN A 187 -15.10 1.96 2.06
CA ASN A 187 -14.73 2.82 3.17
C ASN A 187 -13.22 3.08 3.13
N THR A 188 -12.81 4.33 2.99
CA THR A 188 -11.37 4.70 2.97
C THR A 188 -10.73 4.70 4.36
N GLY A 189 -11.55 4.64 5.42
CA GLY A 189 -11.16 4.51 6.82
C GLY A 189 -10.63 5.79 7.46
N CYS A 190 -10.61 6.93 6.76
CA CYS A 190 -10.14 8.21 7.30
C CYS A 190 -10.89 9.40 6.70
N GLU A 191 -10.98 10.48 7.47
CA GLU A 191 -11.52 11.75 7.00
C GLU A 191 -10.79 12.24 5.73
N PHE A 192 -11.53 12.81 4.80
CA PHE A 192 -10.95 13.46 3.63
C PHE A 192 -10.32 14.79 4.03
N THR A 193 -8.98 14.81 4.02
CA THR A 193 -8.17 16.00 4.24
C THR A 193 -7.92 16.75 2.92
N THR A 194 -7.69 18.06 3.02
CA THR A 194 -7.22 18.85 1.87
C THR A 194 -5.72 18.60 1.63
N GLY A 195 -5.29 18.62 0.36
CA GLY A 195 -3.89 18.40 -0.05
C GLY A 195 -3.52 16.93 -0.36
N PHE A 196 -2.22 16.65 -0.44
CA PHE A 196 -1.67 15.32 -0.81
C PHE A 196 -1.37 14.39 0.37
N HIS A 197 -1.60 14.82 1.60
CA HIS A 197 -1.23 14.06 2.79
C HIS A 197 -2.45 13.29 3.27
N ALA A 198 -2.46 11.97 3.00
CA ALA A 198 -3.40 11.05 3.60
C ALA A 198 -2.73 10.33 4.78
N ASP A 199 -3.52 9.95 5.79
CA ASP A 199 -3.00 9.15 6.90
C ASP A 199 -2.54 7.76 6.41
N PHE A 200 -1.61 7.14 7.13
CA PHE A 200 -1.16 5.79 6.84
C PHE A 200 -2.33 4.82 6.96
N VAL A 201 -2.42 3.85 6.04
CA VAL A 201 -3.51 2.86 6.00
C VAL A 201 -3.75 2.19 7.37
N ARG A 202 -2.69 1.87 8.12
CA ARG A 202 -2.78 1.27 9.47
C ARG A 202 -3.49 2.15 10.52
N ASN A 203 -3.52 3.47 10.32
CA ASN A 203 -4.14 4.45 11.21
C ASN A 203 -5.59 4.77 10.80
N ARG A 204 -6.05 4.27 9.65
CA ARG A 204 -7.38 4.51 9.12
C ARG A 204 -8.38 3.58 9.82
N LYS A 205 -9.11 4.12 10.79
CA LYS A 205 -9.93 3.39 11.77
C LYS A 205 -11.42 3.74 11.74
N LEU A 206 -11.87 4.58 10.81
CA LEU A 206 -13.29 4.94 10.75
C LEU A 206 -14.14 3.73 10.37
N VAL A 207 -15.22 3.53 11.13
CA VAL A 207 -16.25 2.51 10.93
C VAL A 207 -17.62 3.18 10.88
N PHE A 208 -18.51 2.62 10.08
CA PHE A 208 -19.87 3.10 9.89
C PHE A 208 -20.82 1.93 10.17
N PRO A 209 -21.26 1.73 11.42
CA PRO A 209 -22.08 0.56 11.78
C PRO A 209 -23.40 0.51 11.02
N GLU A 210 -23.83 1.65 10.47
CA GLU A 210 -25.09 1.81 9.76
C GLU A 210 -24.88 2.83 8.63
N ALA A 211 -25.29 2.48 7.43
CA ALA A 211 -25.32 3.33 6.25
C ALA A 211 -26.56 3.01 5.42
N VAL A 212 -27.18 4.04 4.87
CA VAL A 212 -28.32 3.95 3.96
C VAL A 212 -27.81 4.26 2.55
N ILE A 213 -27.96 3.28 1.66
CA ILE A 213 -27.65 3.45 0.24
C ILE A 213 -28.93 3.84 -0.48
N SER A 214 -28.89 4.91 -1.27
CA SER A 214 -29.96 5.23 -2.21
C SER A 214 -29.46 5.38 -3.64
N ILE A 215 -30.21 4.84 -4.59
CA ILE A 215 -29.84 4.79 -6.01
C ILE A 215 -31.03 5.21 -6.87
N ALA A 216 -30.83 6.25 -7.68
CA ALA A 216 -31.80 6.71 -8.65
C ALA A 216 -31.84 5.81 -9.90
N ASN A 217 -32.98 5.78 -10.58
CA ASN A 217 -33.20 5.03 -11.83
C ASN A 217 -32.93 3.53 -11.68
N ALA A 218 -33.27 2.95 -10.52
CA ALA A 218 -33.13 1.52 -10.29
C ALA A 218 -34.07 0.71 -11.21
N PRO A 219 -33.71 -0.55 -11.58
CA PRO A 219 -34.56 -1.40 -12.39
C PRO A 219 -35.92 -1.70 -11.71
N GLU A 220 -37.02 -1.78 -12.47
CA GLU A 220 -38.36 -2.08 -11.93
C GLU A 220 -38.46 -3.47 -11.26
N ASN A 221 -37.65 -4.43 -11.74
CA ASN A 221 -37.53 -5.78 -11.21
C ASN A 221 -36.28 -5.95 -10.33
N ALA A 222 -35.89 -4.90 -9.58
CA ALA A 222 -34.71 -4.93 -8.73
C ALA A 222 -34.75 -6.10 -7.74
N GLU A 223 -33.68 -6.88 -7.74
CA GLU A 223 -33.22 -7.70 -6.61
C GLU A 223 -31.88 -7.09 -6.18
N VAL A 224 -31.55 -7.12 -4.89
CA VAL A 224 -30.25 -6.66 -4.39
C VAL A 224 -29.52 -7.85 -3.79
N LEU A 225 -28.38 -8.19 -4.38
CA LEU A 225 -27.48 -9.22 -3.89
C LEU A 225 -26.17 -8.59 -3.48
N GLU A 226 -25.65 -8.96 -2.32
CA GLU A 226 -24.28 -8.66 -1.92
C GLU A 226 -23.37 -9.82 -2.31
N VAL A 227 -22.21 -9.50 -2.89
CA VAL A 227 -21.14 -10.44 -3.17
C VAL A 227 -19.98 -10.08 -2.24
N ASP A 228 -19.61 -10.99 -1.36
CA ASP A 228 -18.39 -10.87 -0.56
C ASP A 228 -17.19 -10.80 -1.53
N PRO A 229 -16.44 -9.68 -1.57
CA PRO A 229 -15.37 -9.51 -2.54
C PRO A 229 -14.18 -10.46 -2.33
N LEU A 230 -14.03 -11.02 -1.13
CA LEU A 230 -12.95 -11.92 -0.73
C LEU A 230 -13.33 -13.38 -0.99
N THR A 231 -14.53 -13.79 -0.57
CA THR A 231 -14.95 -15.20 -0.62
C THR A 231 -15.79 -15.53 -1.85
N GLY A 232 -16.39 -14.53 -2.50
CA GLY A 232 -17.34 -14.70 -3.59
C GLY A 232 -18.72 -15.19 -3.14
N LYS A 233 -18.95 -15.32 -1.82
CA LYS A 233 -20.26 -15.68 -1.26
C LYS A 233 -21.31 -14.63 -1.63
N ILE A 234 -22.53 -15.09 -1.94
CA ILE A 234 -23.62 -14.22 -2.40
C ILE A 234 -24.81 -14.30 -1.44
N THR A 235 -25.25 -13.15 -0.94
CA THR A 235 -26.34 -13.03 0.04
C THR A 235 -27.41 -12.05 -0.42
N ARG A 236 -28.68 -12.35 -0.15
CA ARG A 236 -29.80 -11.44 -0.42
C ARG A 236 -29.80 -10.26 0.55
N VAL A 237 -30.10 -9.07 0.03
CA VAL A 237 -30.22 -7.83 0.80
C VAL A 237 -31.66 -7.33 0.71
N GLY A 238 -32.26 -7.02 1.87
CA GLY A 238 -33.57 -6.39 1.92
C GLY A 238 -33.52 -4.93 1.45
N PHE A 239 -34.48 -4.53 0.62
CA PHE A 239 -34.54 -3.18 0.04
C PHE A 239 -35.98 -2.65 -0.03
N SER A 240 -36.13 -1.34 -0.24
CA SER A 240 -37.39 -0.68 -0.60
C SER A 240 -37.26 0.11 -1.89
N LEU A 241 -38.38 0.28 -2.61
CA LEU A 241 -38.49 1.09 -3.82
C LEU A 241 -39.53 2.18 -3.61
N GLU A 242 -39.12 3.44 -3.72
CA GLU A 242 -39.99 4.61 -3.55
C GLU A 242 -39.72 5.60 -4.68
N GLU A 243 -40.76 5.97 -5.44
CA GLU A 243 -40.68 6.96 -6.55
C GLU A 243 -39.55 6.70 -7.58
N GLY A 244 -39.17 5.43 -7.80
CA GLY A 244 -38.10 5.04 -8.73
C GLY A 244 -36.68 5.08 -8.13
N MET A 245 -36.56 5.33 -6.83
CA MET A 245 -35.32 5.22 -6.06
C MET A 245 -35.31 3.92 -5.23
N LEU A 246 -34.16 3.26 -5.23
CA LEU A 246 -33.89 2.05 -4.46
C LEU A 246 -33.18 2.41 -3.16
N PHE A 247 -33.62 1.83 -2.04
CA PHE A 247 -33.00 2.02 -0.72
C PHE A 247 -32.67 0.70 -0.05
N PHE A 248 -31.49 0.60 0.55
CA PHE A 248 -31.13 -0.53 1.42
C PHE A 248 -30.11 -0.13 2.48
N ASN A 249 -30.05 -0.89 3.56
CA ASN A 249 -29.15 -0.65 4.68
C ASN A 249 -27.90 -1.53 4.57
N THR A 250 -26.77 -1.00 5.03
CA THR A 250 -25.50 -1.74 5.17
C THR A 250 -24.65 -1.14 6.29
N SER A 251 -23.41 -1.60 6.41
CA SER A 251 -22.42 -1.10 7.36
C SER A 251 -21.02 -1.18 6.77
N PHE A 252 -20.05 -0.45 7.31
CA PHE A 252 -18.66 -0.53 6.86
C PHE A 252 -17.72 -0.65 8.06
N ASP A 253 -17.04 -1.79 8.15
CA ASP A 253 -15.86 -1.93 9.01
C ASP A 253 -14.67 -1.11 8.45
N GLU A 254 -13.58 -1.07 9.22
CA GLU A 254 -12.34 -0.39 8.83
C GLU A 254 -11.87 -0.87 7.45
N LEU A 255 -11.73 0.05 6.49
CA LEU A 255 -11.24 -0.25 5.14
C LEU A 255 -12.11 -1.27 4.36
N GLN A 256 -13.34 -1.53 4.82
CA GLN A 256 -14.20 -2.53 4.21
C GLN A 256 -14.69 -2.06 2.83
N SER A 257 -14.64 -2.98 1.87
CA SER A 257 -15.29 -2.82 0.58
C SER A 257 -16.49 -3.75 0.48
N ARG A 258 -17.56 -3.28 -0.19
CA ARG A 258 -18.76 -4.06 -0.48
C ARG A 258 -19.09 -4.01 -1.96
N LEU A 259 -19.67 -5.09 -2.46
CA LEU A 259 -20.04 -5.24 -3.86
C LEU A 259 -21.49 -5.71 -3.96
N PHE A 260 -22.32 -4.93 -4.63
CA PHE A 260 -23.73 -5.24 -4.82
C PHE A 260 -24.05 -5.44 -6.30
N LEU A 261 -24.84 -6.46 -6.58
CA LEU A 261 -25.47 -6.71 -7.87
C LEU A 261 -26.95 -6.33 -7.74
N ILE A 262 -27.43 -5.47 -8.63
CA ILE A 262 -28.79 -4.93 -8.59
C ILE A 262 -29.50 -5.25 -9.90
N GLY A 263 -30.70 -5.81 -9.82
CA GLY A 263 -31.50 -6.23 -10.97
C GLY A 263 -31.77 -7.73 -10.97
N GLN A 264 -32.53 -8.22 -11.94
CA GLN A 264 -32.91 -9.63 -11.96
C GLN A 264 -31.70 -10.53 -12.26
N THR A 265 -31.32 -11.35 -11.28
CA THR A 265 -30.26 -12.34 -11.43
C THR A 265 -30.82 -13.76 -11.33
N SER A 266 -30.18 -14.73 -11.98
CA SER A 266 -30.51 -16.16 -11.87
C SER A 266 -29.50 -16.89 -10.98
N VAL A 267 -28.99 -16.17 -9.98
CA VAL A 267 -27.89 -16.63 -9.13
C VAL A 267 -28.44 -17.22 -7.83
N GLU A 268 -27.92 -18.38 -7.43
CA GLU A 268 -28.21 -18.93 -6.12
C GLU A 268 -27.58 -18.03 -5.05
N ALA A 269 -28.42 -17.41 -4.23
CA ALA A 269 -28.02 -16.58 -3.11
C ALA A 269 -28.54 -17.17 -1.80
N GLU A 270 -27.74 -17.02 -0.74
CA GLU A 270 -28.15 -17.35 0.62
C GLU A 270 -29.02 -16.24 1.22
N ASP A 271 -29.88 -16.62 2.16
CA ASP A 271 -30.58 -15.64 2.98
C ASP A 271 -29.63 -15.04 4.02
N PRO A 272 -29.80 -13.77 4.39
CA PRO A 272 -28.91 -13.11 5.35
C PRO A 272 -28.90 -13.87 6.68
N CYS A 273 -27.71 -14.17 7.19
CA CYS A 273 -27.54 -14.72 8.53
C CYS A 273 -27.79 -13.61 9.54
N MET A 274 -28.66 -13.84 10.53
CA MET A 274 -28.80 -12.90 11.65
C MET A 274 -27.51 -12.87 12.47
N GLU A 275 -27.08 -11.68 12.90
CA GLU A 275 -26.01 -11.56 13.91
C GLU A 275 -26.41 -12.36 15.15
N GLN A 276 -25.54 -13.28 15.55
CA GLN A 276 -25.74 -14.13 16.71
C GLN A 276 -25.07 -13.50 17.94
N GLU A 277 -25.70 -13.61 19.11
CA GLU A 277 -25.11 -13.11 20.35
C GLU A 277 -23.87 -13.93 20.74
N ILE A 278 -22.89 -13.25 21.36
CA ILE A 278 -21.73 -13.94 21.93
C ILE A 278 -22.20 -14.76 23.13
N SER A 279 -22.14 -16.08 23.00
CA SER A 279 -22.56 -17.03 24.03
C SER A 279 -21.40 -17.52 24.92
N GLY A 280 -20.14 -17.24 24.55
CA GLY A 280 -18.97 -17.54 25.38
C GLY A 280 -17.62 -17.29 24.71
N THR A 281 -16.54 -17.62 25.41
CA THR A 281 -15.16 -17.58 24.89
C THR A 281 -14.37 -18.83 25.30
N VAL A 282 -13.44 -19.25 24.44
CA VAL A 282 -12.46 -20.32 24.72
C VAL A 282 -11.07 -19.70 24.70
N ALA A 283 -10.36 -19.81 25.82
CA ALA A 283 -9.00 -19.31 25.95
C ALA A 283 -8.00 -20.22 25.23
N LEU A 284 -7.05 -19.61 24.53
CA LEU A 284 -5.92 -20.33 23.92
C LEU A 284 -4.73 -20.40 24.90
N PRO A 285 -3.84 -21.41 24.79
CA PRO A 285 -2.66 -21.52 25.64
C PRO A 285 -1.71 -20.32 25.51
N GLU A 286 -1.09 -19.90 26.62
CA GLU A 286 -0.19 -18.73 26.65
C GLU A 286 1.11 -18.96 25.86
N ASN A 287 1.67 -20.18 25.92
CA ASN A 287 2.91 -20.53 25.22
C ASN A 287 2.60 -21.22 23.89
N TRP A 288 3.21 -20.69 22.83
CA TRP A 288 3.04 -21.17 21.46
C TRP A 288 4.32 -21.81 20.96
N LYS A 289 4.19 -22.90 20.21
CA LYS A 289 5.31 -23.46 19.46
C LYS A 289 5.57 -22.57 18.25
N LEU A 290 6.81 -22.13 18.08
CA LEU A 290 7.23 -21.32 16.94
C LEU A 290 7.63 -22.22 15.77
N VAL A 291 7.21 -21.82 14.57
CA VAL A 291 7.51 -22.49 13.31
C VAL A 291 8.00 -21.43 12.33
N PRO A 292 9.29 -21.06 12.36
CA PRO A 292 9.87 -20.15 11.39
C PRO A 292 9.92 -20.81 10.00
N ASP A 293 9.67 -20.05 8.94
CA ASP A 293 9.84 -20.51 7.56
C ASP A 293 11.22 -20.18 6.97
N GLU A 294 11.96 -19.28 7.62
CA GLU A 294 13.29 -18.84 7.23
C GLU A 294 14.29 -18.93 8.38
N MET A 295 15.57 -18.75 8.04
CA MET A 295 16.62 -18.57 9.04
C MET A 295 16.50 -17.19 9.69
N ASN A 296 17.00 -17.07 10.93
CA ASN A 296 17.24 -15.76 11.51
C ASN A 296 18.44 -15.09 10.82
N VAL A 297 18.54 -13.77 10.94
CA VAL A 297 19.50 -12.96 10.22
C VAL A 297 20.24 -12.00 11.16
N LEU A 298 21.48 -11.70 10.85
CA LEU A 298 22.24 -10.59 11.42
C LEU A 298 22.74 -9.70 10.28
N PRO A 299 22.14 -8.50 10.08
CA PRO A 299 22.61 -7.56 9.08
C PRO A 299 23.96 -6.95 9.48
N LEU A 300 24.92 -6.96 8.55
CA LEU A 300 26.25 -6.38 8.69
C LEU A 300 26.38 -5.22 7.71
N ASP A 301 26.23 -4.00 8.22
CA ASP A 301 26.16 -2.74 7.47
C ASP A 301 27.28 -1.76 7.85
N MET A 302 28.23 -2.21 8.69
CA MET A 302 29.42 -1.46 9.07
C MET A 302 30.67 -2.30 8.81
N ALA A 303 31.67 -1.70 8.18
CA ALA A 303 32.94 -2.34 7.90
C ALA A 303 34.12 -1.40 8.09
N LYS A 304 35.29 -1.97 8.37
CA LYS A 304 36.56 -1.32 8.10
C LYS A 304 36.96 -1.60 6.65
N TYR A 305 37.70 -0.71 6.02
CA TYR A 305 38.22 -0.94 4.67
C TYR A 305 39.67 -0.53 4.49
N SER A 306 40.34 -1.20 3.56
CA SER A 306 41.68 -0.85 3.05
C SER A 306 41.63 -0.79 1.53
N LEU A 307 42.35 0.18 0.96
CA LEU A 307 42.51 0.37 -0.49
C LEU A 307 43.98 0.13 -0.88
N ASP A 308 44.19 -0.68 -1.92
CA ASP A 308 45.49 -0.98 -2.52
C ASP A 308 46.57 -1.38 -1.50
N GLY A 309 46.17 -2.10 -0.44
CA GLY A 309 47.05 -2.59 0.62
C GLY A 309 47.48 -1.54 1.65
N GLY A 310 46.81 -0.39 1.71
CA GLY A 310 47.02 0.63 2.75
C GLY A 310 46.46 0.24 4.13
N ASP A 311 46.56 1.16 5.08
CA ASP A 311 46.01 0.97 6.44
C ASP A 311 44.48 0.88 6.43
N PHE A 312 43.92 0.11 7.37
CA PHE A 312 42.47 0.02 7.53
C PHE A 312 41.90 1.32 8.12
N THR A 313 40.82 1.81 7.50
CA THR A 313 39.99 2.92 7.95
C THR A 313 38.63 2.42 8.41
N GLY A 314 38.03 3.05 9.43
CA GLY A 314 36.71 2.70 9.95
C GLY A 314 36.74 2.11 11.38
N PRO A 315 35.64 1.49 11.85
CA PRO A 315 34.47 1.07 11.07
C PRO A 315 33.61 2.26 10.62
N GLU A 316 33.02 2.15 9.43
CA GLU A 316 32.12 3.13 8.83
C GLU A 316 30.91 2.41 8.23
N TYR A 317 29.78 3.10 8.07
CA TYR A 317 28.61 2.52 7.43
C TYR A 317 28.84 2.26 5.93
N ILE A 318 28.28 1.16 5.42
CA ILE A 318 28.64 0.63 4.10
C ILE A 318 28.34 1.58 2.93
N LEU A 319 27.23 2.32 2.98
CA LEU A 319 26.91 3.30 1.91
C LEU A 319 27.82 4.55 1.98
N SER A 320 28.18 4.99 3.18
CA SER A 320 29.17 6.08 3.36
C SER A 320 30.55 5.64 2.84
N LEU A 321 30.90 4.38 3.10
CA LEU A 321 32.12 3.73 2.66
C LEU A 321 32.17 3.60 1.13
N ASP A 322 31.09 3.15 0.47
CA ASP A 322 30.98 3.15 -1.00
C ASP A 322 31.23 4.55 -1.57
N GLY A 323 30.59 5.57 -0.99
CA GLY A 323 30.82 6.97 -1.37
C GLY A 323 32.28 7.40 -1.24
N ALA A 324 32.96 7.03 -0.15
CA ALA A 324 34.37 7.35 0.08
C ALA A 324 35.29 6.64 -0.93
N VAL A 325 35.04 5.34 -1.20
CA VAL A 325 35.82 4.58 -2.20
C VAL A 325 35.63 5.16 -3.60
N ARG A 326 34.41 5.54 -3.98
CA ARG A 326 34.14 6.22 -5.26
C ARG A 326 34.89 7.54 -5.38
N GLN A 327 34.85 8.37 -4.34
CA GLN A 327 35.59 9.63 -4.33
C GLN A 327 37.11 9.43 -4.45
N ALA A 328 37.66 8.40 -3.80
CA ALA A 328 39.07 8.05 -3.94
C ALA A 328 39.45 7.67 -5.39
N LEU A 329 38.50 7.10 -6.15
CA LEU A 329 38.65 6.83 -7.58
C LEU A 329 38.38 8.06 -8.47
N GLY A 330 37.99 9.20 -7.89
CA GLY A 330 37.65 10.43 -8.62
C GLY A 330 36.22 10.45 -9.17
N GLU A 331 35.33 9.65 -8.60
CA GLU A 331 33.94 9.47 -9.02
C GLU A 331 32.97 10.10 -8.00
N ASN A 332 31.81 10.52 -8.46
CA ASN A 332 30.77 11.06 -7.57
C ASN A 332 30.14 9.92 -6.74
N PRO A 333 29.72 10.20 -5.48
CA PRO A 333 28.84 9.31 -4.73
C PRO A 333 27.58 8.96 -5.52
N ARG A 334 26.96 7.83 -5.17
CA ARG A 334 25.72 7.37 -5.81
C ARG A 334 24.57 8.34 -5.51
N GLY A 335 23.71 8.57 -6.51
CA GLY A 335 22.55 9.46 -6.38
C GLY A 335 21.88 9.78 -7.72
N GLY A 336 20.89 10.68 -7.70
CA GLY A 336 20.09 11.05 -8.89
C GLY A 336 20.88 11.72 -10.03
N HIS A 337 22.13 12.12 -9.77
CA HIS A 337 23.05 12.69 -10.77
C HIS A 337 23.94 11.65 -11.45
N MET A 338 23.79 10.36 -11.13
CA MET A 338 24.55 9.31 -11.80
C MET A 338 24.24 9.27 -13.30
N VAL A 339 25.29 9.02 -14.08
CA VAL A 339 25.14 8.79 -15.51
C VAL A 339 24.35 7.49 -15.71
N GLN A 340 23.31 7.54 -16.54
CA GLN A 340 22.49 6.37 -16.84
C GLN A 340 23.34 5.24 -17.47
N PRO A 341 23.11 3.96 -17.13
CA PRO A 341 23.93 2.84 -17.62
C PRO A 341 24.11 2.81 -19.14
N TRP A 342 23.05 3.07 -19.91
CA TRP A 342 23.10 3.10 -21.38
C TRP A 342 24.07 4.15 -21.95
N LEU A 343 24.34 5.22 -21.20
CA LEU A 343 25.22 6.32 -21.61
C LEU A 343 26.65 6.02 -21.15
N MET A 344 26.80 5.42 -19.96
CA MET A 344 28.09 4.96 -19.45
C MET A 344 28.76 3.91 -20.34
N GLU A 345 28.01 3.11 -21.09
CA GLU A 345 28.56 2.16 -22.07
C GLU A 345 29.20 2.83 -23.28
N GLN A 346 28.72 4.02 -23.63
CA GLN A 346 29.19 4.82 -24.76
C GLN A 346 30.38 5.73 -24.39
N MET A 347 30.65 5.90 -23.10
CA MET A 347 31.78 6.69 -22.58
C MET A 347 33.09 5.89 -22.66
N ASP A 348 34.21 6.61 -22.89
CA ASP A 348 35.52 6.01 -23.09
C ASP A 348 35.94 5.12 -21.91
N GLN A 349 36.44 3.93 -22.22
CA GLN A 349 36.77 2.93 -21.20
C GLN A 349 38.16 3.16 -20.58
N ALA A 350 39.01 3.93 -21.26
CA ALA A 350 40.42 4.11 -20.90
C ALA A 350 40.65 4.94 -19.63
N GLU A 351 39.66 5.70 -19.15
CA GLU A 351 39.78 6.55 -17.96
C GLU A 351 39.35 5.86 -16.65
N ARG A 352 38.99 4.58 -16.69
CA ARG A 352 38.40 3.87 -15.54
C ARG A 352 39.44 3.51 -14.49
N LYS A 353 39.34 4.13 -13.32
CA LYS A 353 40.13 3.76 -12.15
C LYS A 353 39.49 2.57 -11.42
N SER A 354 40.35 1.74 -10.83
CA SER A 354 39.97 0.59 -10.01
C SER A 354 40.97 0.43 -8.88
N ALA A 355 40.54 -0.10 -7.75
CA ALA A 355 41.38 -0.35 -6.58
C ALA A 355 41.14 -1.76 -6.02
N ASP A 356 42.16 -2.32 -5.37
CA ASP A 356 42.01 -3.53 -4.56
C ASP A 356 41.38 -3.11 -3.23
N LEU A 357 40.11 -3.46 -3.04
CA LEU A 357 39.34 -3.14 -1.86
C LEU A 357 39.24 -4.37 -0.96
N VAL A 358 39.62 -4.21 0.31
CA VAL A 358 39.40 -5.21 1.36
C VAL A 358 38.45 -4.61 2.39
N LEU A 359 37.37 -5.33 2.69
CA LEU A 359 36.38 -5.00 3.70
C LEU A 359 36.48 -5.98 4.86
N GLU A 360 36.45 -5.48 6.09
CA GLU A 360 36.39 -6.29 7.32
C GLU A 360 35.13 -5.94 8.12
N TYR A 361 34.23 -6.92 8.22
CA TYR A 361 33.03 -6.86 9.03
C TYR A 361 33.28 -7.63 10.33
N GLU A 362 33.15 -6.93 11.46
CA GLU A 362 33.29 -7.52 12.80
C GLU A 362 31.91 -7.80 13.39
N PHE A 363 31.71 -9.00 13.95
CA PHE A 363 30.49 -9.36 14.68
C PHE A 363 30.81 -10.24 15.90
N ILE A 364 29.90 -10.21 16.88
CA ILE A 364 30.08 -10.94 18.14
C ILE A 364 29.15 -12.15 18.20
N CYS A 365 29.69 -13.28 18.67
CA CYS A 365 28.94 -14.47 19.05
C CYS A 365 29.10 -14.74 20.55
N ASP A 366 28.04 -14.60 21.34
CA ASP A 366 28.00 -15.07 22.73
C ASP A 366 27.85 -16.60 22.77
N ALA A 367 27.17 -17.18 21.78
CA ALA A 367 27.04 -18.61 21.56
C ALA A 367 27.38 -18.98 20.11
N ILE A 368 28.01 -20.15 19.91
CA ILE A 368 28.32 -20.66 18.57
C ILE A 368 27.05 -21.33 17.99
N PRO A 369 26.65 -21.02 16.75
CA PRO A 369 25.53 -21.71 16.10
C PRO A 369 25.70 -23.24 16.06
N GLU A 370 24.62 -23.97 16.33
CA GLU A 370 24.63 -25.45 16.36
C GLU A 370 24.69 -26.08 14.95
N SER A 371 24.31 -25.31 13.95
CA SER A 371 24.25 -25.70 12.53
C SER A 371 25.11 -24.79 11.66
N ASP A 372 25.40 -25.23 10.43
CA ASP A 372 26.07 -24.38 9.46
C ASP A 372 25.21 -23.13 9.14
N CYS A 373 25.88 -22.00 8.96
CA CYS A 373 25.26 -20.73 8.61
C CYS A 373 25.50 -20.41 7.13
N PHE A 374 24.93 -19.30 6.66
CA PHE A 374 25.12 -18.79 5.30
C PHE A 374 25.40 -17.29 5.32
N LEU A 375 26.17 -16.83 4.34
CA LEU A 375 26.33 -15.42 4.03
C LEU A 375 25.51 -15.10 2.78
N GLY A 376 24.55 -14.21 2.91
CA GLY A 376 23.85 -13.56 1.79
C GLY A 376 24.59 -12.29 1.37
N VAL A 377 25.01 -12.25 0.11
CA VAL A 377 25.76 -11.12 -0.47
C VAL A 377 25.45 -10.99 -1.96
N GLU A 378 25.34 -9.75 -2.43
CA GLU A 378 25.18 -9.46 -3.86
C GLU A 378 26.50 -9.67 -4.63
N ASP A 379 26.40 -10.10 -5.88
CA ASP A 379 27.56 -10.35 -6.76
C ASP A 379 28.65 -11.19 -6.09
N ALA A 380 28.26 -12.24 -5.35
CA ALA A 380 29.13 -13.06 -4.51
C ALA A 380 30.35 -13.66 -5.24
N ASP A 381 30.31 -13.79 -6.56
CA ASP A 381 31.41 -14.30 -7.39
C ASP A 381 32.55 -13.27 -7.58
N LEU A 382 32.29 -11.98 -7.32
CA LEU A 382 33.30 -10.92 -7.39
C LEU A 382 34.19 -10.87 -6.14
N PHE A 383 33.78 -11.52 -5.06
CA PHE A 383 34.46 -11.47 -3.77
C PHE A 383 35.24 -12.75 -3.47
N THR A 384 36.46 -12.59 -2.95
CA THR A 384 37.11 -13.64 -2.14
C THR A 384 36.70 -13.43 -0.69
N ILE A 385 36.05 -14.42 -0.09
CA ILE A 385 35.38 -14.28 1.22
C ILE A 385 36.04 -15.19 2.25
N LYS A 386 36.41 -14.64 3.41
CA LYS A 386 37.04 -15.39 4.51
C LYS A 386 36.32 -15.13 5.83
N LEU A 387 36.09 -16.19 6.61
CA LEU A 387 35.68 -16.08 8.02
C LEU A 387 36.86 -16.46 8.91
N ASN A 388 37.25 -15.55 9.81
CA ASN A 388 38.35 -15.76 10.75
C ASN A 388 39.66 -16.24 10.09
N GLY A 389 39.94 -15.69 8.90
CA GLY A 389 41.11 -16.01 8.07
C GLY A 389 40.98 -17.25 7.19
N THR A 390 39.89 -18.03 7.32
CA THR A 390 39.65 -19.22 6.49
C THR A 390 38.69 -18.89 5.36
N GLU A 391 39.07 -19.23 4.12
CA GLU A 391 38.26 -18.98 2.93
C GLU A 391 37.00 -19.83 2.90
N LEU A 392 35.87 -19.20 2.56
CA LEU A 392 34.60 -19.88 2.38
C LEU A 392 34.59 -20.60 1.03
N PRO A 393 33.86 -21.73 0.89
CA PRO A 393 33.65 -22.34 -0.40
C PRO A 393 32.99 -21.36 -1.38
N ALA A 394 33.51 -21.27 -2.61
CA ALA A 394 32.90 -20.49 -3.70
C ALA A 394 31.60 -21.11 -4.24
N GLN A 395 31.16 -22.24 -3.68
CA GLN A 395 29.91 -22.89 -4.06
C GLN A 395 28.73 -21.96 -3.82
N ASP A 396 27.87 -21.87 -4.82
CA ASP A 396 26.61 -21.14 -4.76
C ASP A 396 25.51 -22.05 -4.18
N GLU A 397 24.96 -21.65 -3.02
CA GLU A 397 23.94 -22.39 -2.29
C GLU A 397 22.52 -21.84 -2.56
N GLY A 398 22.34 -21.12 -3.67
CA GLY A 398 21.06 -20.53 -4.04
C GLY A 398 20.96 -19.06 -3.63
N PHE A 399 19.77 -18.64 -3.23
CA PHE A 399 19.51 -17.26 -2.81
C PHE A 399 18.59 -17.25 -1.59
N TRP A 400 18.58 -16.14 -0.85
CA TRP A 400 17.72 -15.97 0.31
C TRP A 400 16.35 -15.38 -0.06
N CYS A 401 16.22 -14.05 -0.07
CA CYS A 401 14.94 -13.36 -0.32
C CYS A 401 14.90 -12.61 -1.66
N ASP A 402 16.05 -12.34 -2.26
CA ASP A 402 16.20 -11.79 -3.61
C ASP A 402 17.23 -12.63 -4.38
N ARG A 403 17.08 -12.75 -5.70
CA ARG A 403 18.01 -13.48 -6.56
C ARG A 403 19.40 -12.85 -6.59
N SER A 404 19.53 -11.55 -6.32
CA SER A 404 20.83 -10.87 -6.18
C SER A 404 21.60 -11.37 -4.96
N LEU A 405 20.91 -11.69 -3.85
CA LEU A 405 21.50 -12.14 -2.59
C LEU A 405 21.86 -13.62 -2.64
N ARG A 406 23.01 -13.93 -3.25
CA ARG A 406 23.53 -15.30 -3.36
C ARG A 406 24.07 -15.79 -2.02
N LEU A 407 23.93 -17.09 -1.78
CA LEU A 407 24.33 -17.73 -0.53
C LEU A 407 25.70 -18.40 -0.63
N ARG A 408 26.56 -18.11 0.35
CA ARG A 408 27.80 -18.84 0.61
C ARG A 408 27.74 -19.58 1.92
N LYS A 409 28.06 -20.87 1.91
CA LYS A 409 28.06 -21.70 3.11
C LYS A 409 29.15 -21.26 4.10
N MET A 410 28.78 -21.14 5.37
CA MET A 410 29.67 -20.86 6.49
C MET A 410 29.63 -22.02 7.48
N ALA A 411 30.65 -22.88 7.43
CA ALA A 411 30.71 -24.04 8.32
C ALA A 411 30.76 -23.59 9.80
N LYS A 412 29.95 -24.22 10.66
CA LYS A 412 29.86 -23.84 12.08
C LYS A 412 31.21 -23.89 12.82
N SER A 413 32.12 -24.75 12.37
CA SER A 413 33.47 -24.90 12.92
C SER A 413 34.38 -23.68 12.72
N LEU A 414 33.99 -22.74 11.84
CA LEU A 414 34.73 -21.51 11.60
C LEU A 414 34.38 -20.39 12.60
N PHE A 415 33.24 -20.51 13.29
CA PHE A 415 32.78 -19.55 14.29
C PHE A 415 33.52 -19.73 15.61
N ARG A 416 33.65 -18.63 16.35
CA ARG A 416 34.28 -18.58 17.67
C ARG A 416 33.40 -17.77 18.62
N THR A 417 33.43 -18.07 19.91
CA THR A 417 32.84 -17.17 20.92
C THR A 417 33.62 -15.86 20.97
N GLY A 418 32.94 -14.74 21.18
CA GLY A 418 33.50 -13.40 21.14
C GLY A 418 33.54 -12.84 19.72
N SER A 419 34.62 -12.13 19.39
CA SER A 419 34.77 -11.43 18.10
C SER A 419 35.08 -12.40 16.96
N ASN A 420 34.36 -12.23 15.85
CA ASN A 420 34.55 -12.89 14.57
C ASN A 420 34.72 -11.82 13.49
N VAL A 421 35.58 -12.11 12.51
CA VAL A 421 35.85 -11.19 11.40
C VAL A 421 35.57 -11.88 10.08
N LEU A 422 34.70 -11.25 9.29
CA LEU A 422 34.41 -11.62 7.91
C LEU A 422 35.14 -10.65 6.98
N THR A 423 36.04 -11.17 6.15
CA THR A 423 36.83 -10.38 5.20
C THR A 423 36.32 -10.62 3.79
N LEU A 424 35.97 -9.54 3.07
CA LEU A 424 35.59 -9.55 1.66
C LEU A 424 36.64 -8.79 0.85
N GLN A 425 37.21 -9.42 -0.17
CA GLN A 425 38.18 -8.79 -1.07
C GLN A 425 37.63 -8.74 -2.49
N ILE A 426 37.70 -7.56 -3.13
CA ILE A 426 37.20 -7.30 -4.50
C ILE A 426 38.11 -6.33 -5.24
N ARG A 427 38.18 -6.44 -6.57
CA ARG A 427 38.71 -5.39 -7.44
C ARG A 427 37.60 -4.38 -7.74
N TYR A 428 37.48 -3.33 -6.95
CA TYR A 428 36.39 -2.36 -7.04
C TYR A 428 36.59 -1.38 -8.20
N HIS A 429 35.50 -1.03 -8.90
CA HIS A 429 35.43 0.10 -9.83
C HIS A 429 34.01 0.68 -9.87
N ALA A 430 33.87 1.92 -10.34
CA ALA A 430 32.63 2.70 -10.22
C ALA A 430 31.42 2.20 -11.04
N LYS A 431 31.57 1.14 -11.85
CA LYS A 431 30.47 0.53 -12.61
C LYS A 431 29.82 -0.67 -11.92
N LEU A 432 30.40 -1.14 -10.81
CA LEU A 432 29.77 -2.18 -10.00
C LEU A 432 28.46 -1.67 -9.39
N ALA A 433 27.57 -2.59 -8.97
CA ALA A 433 26.25 -2.27 -8.44
C ALA A 433 26.31 -1.36 -7.21
N GLY A 434 27.34 -1.49 -6.38
CA GLY A 434 27.53 -0.74 -5.13
C GLY A 434 28.04 -1.67 -4.04
N LEU A 435 28.52 -1.10 -2.94
CA LEU A 435 28.66 -1.85 -1.71
C LEU A 435 27.36 -1.70 -0.92
N GLU A 436 26.81 -2.82 -0.48
CA GLU A 436 25.53 -2.90 0.24
C GLU A 436 25.69 -3.71 1.52
N THR A 437 24.68 -3.67 2.39
CA THR A 437 24.60 -4.50 3.59
C THR A 437 24.70 -5.99 3.21
N ILE A 438 25.46 -6.76 3.98
CA ILE A 438 25.54 -8.23 3.83
C ILE A 438 24.85 -8.91 5.01
N TYR A 439 24.40 -10.14 4.81
CA TYR A 439 23.50 -10.81 5.75
C TYR A 439 24.08 -12.14 6.22
N LEU A 440 24.36 -12.24 7.52
CA LEU A 440 24.66 -13.53 8.14
C LEU A 440 23.34 -14.23 8.48
N LEU A 441 23.14 -15.44 7.97
CA LEU A 441 21.89 -16.19 8.07
C LEU A 441 22.14 -17.52 8.80
N GLY A 442 21.25 -17.92 9.70
CA GLY A 442 21.33 -19.23 10.34
C GLY A 442 20.27 -19.48 11.40
N ASN A 443 20.26 -20.71 11.93
CA ASN A 443 19.47 -21.04 13.09
C ASN A 443 20.21 -20.59 14.35
N PHE A 444 20.04 -19.31 14.72
CA PHE A 444 20.63 -18.71 15.91
C PHE A 444 19.71 -17.60 16.44
N SER A 445 19.90 -17.24 17.71
CA SER A 445 19.23 -16.07 18.30
C SER A 445 20.09 -14.82 18.16
N THR A 446 19.46 -13.67 17.94
CA THR A 446 20.10 -12.36 17.83
C THR A 446 19.54 -11.36 18.82
N ALA A 447 20.40 -10.50 19.36
CA ALA A 447 20.04 -9.26 20.05
C ALA A 447 21.22 -8.29 20.00
N ASP A 448 20.95 -6.97 20.05
CA ASP A 448 21.97 -5.91 20.13
C ASP A 448 23.10 -6.01 19.07
N GLY A 449 22.77 -6.44 17.85
CA GLY A 449 23.75 -6.60 16.76
C GLY A 449 24.69 -7.82 16.92
N LYS A 450 24.29 -8.82 17.72
CA LYS A 450 25.10 -10.01 18.03
C LYS A 450 24.31 -11.29 17.84
N ILE A 451 25.03 -12.41 17.76
CA ILE A 451 24.46 -13.74 17.96
C ILE A 451 24.51 -14.06 19.45
N THR A 452 23.35 -14.21 20.08
CA THR A 452 23.20 -14.42 21.53
C THR A 452 22.91 -15.87 21.91
N GLY A 453 22.36 -16.66 20.98
CA GLY A 453 21.98 -18.06 21.22
C GLY A 453 22.35 -18.97 20.05
N SER A 454 22.63 -20.25 20.35
CA SER A 454 23.07 -21.26 19.38
C SER A 454 21.96 -21.77 18.44
N ALA A 455 20.70 -21.46 18.75
CA ALA A 455 19.50 -21.78 17.99
C ALA A 455 18.44 -20.67 18.15
N MET A 456 17.46 -20.63 17.26
CA MET A 456 16.23 -19.83 17.44
C MET A 456 15.36 -20.39 18.57
N PRO A 457 14.52 -19.57 19.22
CA PRO A 457 13.54 -20.05 20.20
C PRO A 457 12.52 -21.02 19.56
N GLU A 458 12.28 -22.16 20.21
CA GLU A 458 11.28 -23.15 19.76
C GLU A 458 9.84 -22.80 20.20
N SER A 459 9.70 -21.91 21.19
CA SER A 459 8.41 -21.46 21.71
C SER A 459 8.48 -20.04 22.26
N ALA A 460 7.35 -19.34 22.26
CA ALA A 460 7.21 -18.04 22.89
C ALA A 460 5.81 -17.81 23.46
N VAL A 461 5.75 -16.98 24.49
CA VAL A 461 4.50 -16.30 24.87
C VAL A 461 4.23 -15.16 23.89
N THR A 462 3.00 -14.63 23.90
CA THR A 462 2.66 -13.43 23.13
C THR A 462 3.53 -12.24 23.55
N GLY A 463 3.95 -11.47 22.56
CA GLY A 463 4.80 -10.29 22.71
C GLY A 463 5.60 -10.01 21.43
N ASN A 464 6.49 -9.04 21.52
CA ASN A 464 7.42 -8.72 20.45
C ASN A 464 8.53 -9.80 20.35
N LEU A 465 8.53 -10.58 19.28
CA LEU A 465 9.57 -11.60 19.05
C LEU A 465 10.97 -11.00 18.92
N GLY A 466 11.06 -9.72 18.53
CA GLY A 466 12.34 -9.01 18.44
C GLY A 466 13.11 -8.95 19.77
N GLU A 467 12.39 -9.04 20.89
CA GLU A 467 12.95 -9.05 22.25
C GLU A 467 13.31 -10.46 22.74
N ASN A 468 12.92 -11.50 21.99
CA ASN A 468 13.06 -12.92 22.35
C ASN A 468 14.06 -13.65 21.43
N GLY A 469 15.16 -12.98 21.06
CA GLY A 469 16.20 -13.60 20.21
C GLY A 469 15.91 -13.57 18.72
N LEU A 470 14.83 -12.93 18.26
CA LEU A 470 14.46 -12.81 16.85
C LEU A 470 14.50 -11.34 16.37
N THR A 471 15.40 -10.53 16.92
CA THR A 471 15.53 -9.08 16.67
C THR A 471 15.47 -8.66 15.19
N TYR A 472 16.14 -9.41 14.31
CA TYR A 472 16.19 -9.09 12.88
C TYR A 472 15.41 -10.07 12.01
N TYR A 473 14.68 -11.01 12.62
CA TYR A 473 13.88 -11.99 11.88
C TYR A 473 12.90 -11.28 10.94
N SER A 474 12.80 -11.75 9.72
CA SER A 474 12.03 -11.07 8.66
C SER A 474 11.27 -12.01 7.72
N GLY A 475 11.28 -13.32 8.01
CA GLY A 475 10.43 -14.31 7.35
C GLY A 475 9.04 -14.36 7.98
N ASN A 476 8.23 -15.34 7.57
CA ASN A 476 6.95 -15.59 8.19
C ASN A 476 7.12 -16.44 9.46
N MET A 477 6.24 -16.26 10.44
CA MET A 477 6.32 -16.97 11.71
C MET A 477 5.01 -17.68 12.04
N GLY A 478 5.05 -19.00 12.08
CA GLY A 478 3.96 -19.83 12.57
C GLY A 478 3.92 -19.91 14.09
N TYR A 479 2.75 -19.64 14.66
CA TYR A 479 2.40 -19.93 16.05
C TYR A 479 1.48 -21.13 16.07
N GLU A 480 1.94 -22.27 16.59
CA GLU A 480 1.17 -23.52 16.66
C GLU A 480 0.80 -23.86 18.10
N THR A 481 -0.46 -24.23 18.29
CA THR A 481 -0.98 -24.71 19.59
C THR A 481 -2.04 -25.80 19.40
N GLU A 482 -2.38 -26.46 20.50
CA GLU A 482 -3.40 -27.50 20.54
C GLU A 482 -4.41 -27.18 21.64
N ILE A 483 -5.70 -27.36 21.34
CA ILE A 483 -6.79 -27.19 22.29
C ILE A 483 -7.68 -28.42 22.32
N GLU A 484 -8.37 -28.63 23.42
CA GLU A 484 -9.39 -29.66 23.55
C GLU A 484 -10.77 -28.98 23.59
N LEU A 485 -11.63 -29.31 22.63
CA LEU A 485 -12.91 -28.66 22.42
C LEU A 485 -13.93 -29.67 21.86
N THR A 486 -15.16 -29.59 22.34
CA THR A 486 -16.32 -30.30 21.78
C THR A 486 -17.28 -29.27 21.19
N PRO A 487 -17.29 -29.05 19.86
CA PRO A 487 -18.16 -28.07 19.23
C PRO A 487 -19.64 -28.41 19.42
N GLU A 488 -20.44 -27.42 19.81
CA GLU A 488 -21.89 -27.55 19.96
C GLU A 488 -22.62 -27.25 18.65
N ALA A 489 -23.65 -28.04 18.32
CA ALA A 489 -24.46 -27.83 17.13
C ALA A 489 -25.20 -26.48 17.19
N GLY A 490 -25.14 -25.72 16.10
CA GLY A 490 -25.78 -24.40 15.99
C GLY A 490 -24.92 -23.23 16.48
N LYS A 491 -23.77 -23.51 17.13
CA LYS A 491 -22.80 -22.48 17.52
C LYS A 491 -21.74 -22.26 16.45
N ARG A 492 -21.23 -21.04 16.37
CA ARG A 492 -20.07 -20.65 15.55
C ARG A 492 -18.88 -20.33 16.42
N TYR A 493 -17.68 -20.68 15.97
CA TYR A 493 -16.43 -20.51 16.70
C TYR A 493 -15.49 -19.64 15.87
N LEU A 494 -15.34 -18.37 16.27
CA LEU A 494 -14.52 -17.38 15.56
C LEU A 494 -13.22 -17.13 16.32
N LEU A 495 -12.07 -17.38 15.68
CA LEU A 495 -10.78 -16.97 16.21
C LEU A 495 -10.61 -15.46 16.02
N GLU A 496 -10.47 -14.71 17.11
CA GLU A 496 -10.28 -13.27 17.14
C GLU A 496 -8.84 -12.92 17.57
N ILE A 497 -8.15 -12.11 16.75
CA ILE A 497 -6.76 -11.69 16.99
C ILE A 497 -6.70 -10.16 17.01
N LYS A 498 -6.58 -9.56 18.19
CA LYS A 498 -6.72 -8.11 18.35
C LYS A 498 -5.43 -7.33 18.13
N ASP A 499 -4.38 -7.69 18.86
CA ASP A 499 -3.11 -6.98 18.83
C ASP A 499 -2.01 -7.90 18.32
N TRP A 500 -1.45 -7.54 17.16
CA TRP A 500 -0.44 -8.28 16.41
C TRP A 500 0.33 -7.32 15.51
N GLN A 501 1.55 -7.72 15.13
CA GLN A 501 2.38 -6.97 14.19
C GLN A 501 3.01 -7.90 13.13
N GLY A 502 2.74 -7.57 11.87
CA GLY A 502 3.15 -8.28 10.67
C GLY A 502 2.50 -7.64 9.44
N VAL A 503 2.51 -8.33 8.30
CA VAL A 503 1.90 -7.85 7.04
C VAL A 503 0.49 -8.43 6.82
N GLY A 504 0.23 -9.62 7.35
CA GLY A 504 -1.02 -10.35 7.25
C GLY A 504 -0.95 -11.63 8.07
N MET A 505 -2.04 -12.38 8.13
CA MET A 505 -2.09 -13.66 8.86
C MET A 505 -2.71 -14.76 8.02
N LEU A 506 -2.17 -15.96 8.13
CA LEU A 506 -2.75 -17.18 7.57
C LEU A 506 -3.16 -18.10 8.72
N ILE A 507 -4.44 -18.44 8.78
CA ILE A 507 -5.01 -19.27 9.84
C ILE A 507 -5.33 -20.65 9.29
N THR A 508 -4.88 -21.70 9.98
CA THR A 508 -5.28 -23.08 9.67
C THR A 508 -5.73 -23.79 10.94
N CYS A 509 -6.75 -24.63 10.81
CA CYS A 509 -7.21 -25.51 11.88
C CYS A 509 -7.27 -26.95 11.36
N ASN A 510 -6.64 -27.89 12.07
CA ASN A 510 -6.60 -29.32 11.73
C ASN A 510 -6.14 -29.63 10.28
N GLY A 511 -5.33 -28.76 9.67
CA GLY A 511 -4.90 -28.91 8.27
C GLY A 511 -6.01 -28.65 7.24
N GLY A 512 -7.09 -27.99 7.65
CA GLY A 512 -8.14 -27.48 6.76
C GLY A 512 -7.65 -26.34 5.86
N GLU A 513 -8.59 -25.70 5.17
CA GLU A 513 -8.30 -24.59 4.27
C GLU A 513 -7.66 -23.41 5.03
N GLU A 514 -6.75 -22.72 4.35
CA GLU A 514 -6.05 -21.58 4.88
C GLU A 514 -6.91 -20.31 4.77
N ILE A 515 -7.23 -19.71 5.91
CA ILE A 515 -8.01 -18.47 5.99
C ILE A 515 -7.02 -17.30 6.04
N PHE A 516 -7.06 -16.45 5.01
CA PHE A 516 -6.20 -15.27 4.93
C PHE A 516 -6.87 -14.05 5.58
N LEU A 517 -6.18 -13.44 6.54
CA LEU A 517 -6.59 -12.20 7.22
C LEU A 517 -5.57 -11.10 6.93
N SER A 518 -5.90 -10.21 5.99
CA SER A 518 -5.05 -9.09 5.56
C SER A 518 -5.51 -7.72 6.05
N TRP A 519 -6.74 -7.61 6.55
CA TRP A 519 -7.33 -6.37 7.07
C TRP A 519 -8.33 -6.69 8.18
N ALA A 520 -8.67 -5.66 8.95
CA ALA A 520 -9.70 -5.77 9.98
C ALA A 520 -11.09 -6.03 9.37
N PRO A 521 -12.01 -6.67 10.11
CA PRO A 521 -11.80 -7.29 11.42
C PRO A 521 -10.99 -8.58 11.32
N TYR A 522 -10.02 -8.77 12.22
CA TYR A 522 -9.14 -9.93 12.24
C TYR A 522 -9.81 -11.13 12.92
N LYS A 523 -10.83 -11.68 12.25
CA LYS A 523 -11.63 -12.82 12.70
C LYS A 523 -11.63 -13.93 11.66
N ALA A 524 -11.41 -15.17 12.08
CA ALA A 524 -11.47 -16.35 11.23
C ALA A 524 -12.52 -17.35 11.74
N ASP A 525 -13.42 -17.79 10.85
CA ASP A 525 -14.43 -18.80 11.19
C ASP A 525 -13.80 -20.20 11.20
N LEU A 526 -13.62 -20.76 12.40
CA LEU A 526 -13.03 -22.09 12.59
C LEU A 526 -14.09 -23.20 12.61
N THR A 527 -15.37 -22.86 12.66
CA THR A 527 -16.50 -23.79 12.81
C THR A 527 -16.43 -25.01 11.87
N PRO A 528 -16.18 -24.87 10.55
CA PRO A 528 -16.18 -26.03 9.65
C PRO A 528 -14.97 -26.96 9.81
N TYR A 529 -13.94 -26.55 10.55
CA TYR A 529 -12.68 -27.29 10.70
C TYR A 529 -12.49 -27.94 12.07
N LEU A 530 -13.31 -27.56 13.05
CA LEU A 530 -13.24 -28.10 14.40
C LEU A 530 -13.80 -29.53 14.46
N LYS A 531 -13.20 -30.36 15.30
CA LYS A 531 -13.64 -31.73 15.60
C LYS A 531 -13.74 -31.93 17.10
N ASP A 532 -14.44 -32.99 17.50
CA ASP A 532 -14.53 -33.38 18.90
C ASP A 532 -13.15 -33.79 19.45
N GLY A 533 -12.83 -33.30 20.66
CA GLY A 533 -11.56 -33.51 21.33
C GLY A 533 -10.46 -32.56 20.83
N LYS A 534 -9.32 -33.14 20.44
CA LYS A 534 -8.09 -32.38 20.19
C LYS A 534 -8.07 -31.68 18.84
N ASN A 535 -7.85 -30.37 18.83
CA ASN A 535 -7.76 -29.53 17.64
C ASN A 535 -6.40 -28.82 17.60
N THR A 536 -5.74 -28.82 16.44
CA THR A 536 -4.48 -28.08 16.22
C THR A 536 -4.79 -26.78 15.48
N ILE A 537 -4.33 -25.65 16.01
CA ILE A 537 -4.52 -24.33 15.42
C ILE A 537 -3.13 -23.76 15.11
N ARG A 538 -2.97 -23.20 13.91
CA ARG A 538 -1.78 -22.45 13.53
C ARG A 538 -2.15 -21.06 13.02
N ILE A 539 -1.48 -20.05 13.57
CA ILE A 539 -1.53 -18.66 13.13
C ILE A 539 -0.17 -18.33 12.53
N THR A 540 -0.07 -18.17 11.22
CA THR A 540 1.17 -17.75 10.56
C THR A 540 1.13 -16.25 10.33
N LEU A 541 1.99 -15.51 11.02
CA LEU A 541 2.19 -14.08 10.76
C LEU A 541 3.10 -13.91 9.54
N LEU A 542 2.65 -13.11 8.58
CA LEU A 542 3.47 -12.76 7.43
C LEU A 542 4.49 -11.69 7.80
N GLY A 543 5.76 -11.98 7.55
CA GLY A 543 6.89 -11.12 7.88
C GLY A 543 7.00 -9.90 6.97
N SER A 544 7.81 -8.94 7.40
CA SER A 544 8.30 -7.88 6.52
C SER A 544 9.82 -7.85 6.55
N ARG A 545 10.44 -7.35 5.47
CA ARG A 545 11.90 -7.14 5.41
C ARG A 545 12.36 -5.93 6.24
N ARG A 546 11.47 -5.25 6.96
CA ARG A 546 11.76 -4.02 7.71
C ARG A 546 12.87 -4.17 8.75
N ASN A 547 12.91 -5.30 9.46
CA ASN A 547 13.89 -5.55 10.51
C ASN A 547 15.20 -6.16 10.00
N SER A 548 15.27 -6.63 8.76
CA SER A 548 16.52 -7.10 8.15
C SER A 548 17.14 -6.07 7.21
N HIS A 549 16.35 -5.31 6.47
CA HIS A 549 16.82 -4.38 5.44
C HIS A 549 16.73 -2.90 5.85
N GLY A 550 16.02 -2.56 6.94
CA GLY A 550 15.87 -1.17 7.36
C GLY A 550 14.71 -0.44 6.64
N PRO A 551 14.75 0.91 6.55
CA PRO A 551 15.88 1.79 6.88
C PRO A 551 16.14 1.86 8.39
N PHE A 552 17.34 1.46 8.81
CA PHE A 552 17.67 1.34 10.23
C PHE A 552 17.94 2.69 10.88
N TYR A 553 18.67 3.57 10.21
CA TYR A 553 19.25 4.76 10.84
C TYR A 553 18.50 6.05 10.50
N HIS A 554 17.31 5.92 9.94
CA HIS A 554 16.40 7.03 9.69
C HIS A 554 15.94 7.67 11.01
N ALA A 555 15.60 8.96 11.01
CA ALA A 555 15.15 9.67 12.22
C ALA A 555 13.78 9.17 12.71
N GLU A 556 12.89 8.83 11.79
CA GLU A 556 11.58 8.26 12.06
C GLU A 556 11.60 6.73 11.92
N VAL A 557 10.92 6.02 12.82
CA VAL A 557 10.80 4.55 12.78
C VAL A 557 10.03 4.11 11.53
N THR A 558 8.99 4.86 11.17
CA THR A 558 8.13 4.60 10.01
C THR A 558 8.03 5.86 9.17
N PRO A 559 8.98 6.09 8.25
CA PRO A 559 8.93 7.27 7.39
C PRO A 559 7.71 7.23 6.47
N TYR A 560 7.20 8.40 6.09
CA TYR A 560 6.07 8.54 5.15
C TYR A 560 6.34 7.92 3.77
N TRP A 561 7.61 7.90 3.39
CA TRP A 561 8.11 7.34 2.14
C TRP A 561 9.39 6.56 2.43
N CYS A 562 9.74 5.59 1.58
CA CYS A 562 11.01 4.90 1.65
C CYS A 562 11.65 4.85 0.26
N GLY A 563 12.67 5.67 0.05
CA GLY A 563 13.54 5.70 -1.11
C GLY A 563 15.01 5.73 -0.69
N PRO A 564 15.94 5.91 -1.65
CA PRO A 564 17.38 5.82 -1.37
C PRO A 564 17.87 6.78 -0.27
N ASN A 565 17.23 7.94 -0.12
CA ASN A 565 17.63 8.93 0.89
C ASN A 565 17.28 8.50 2.32
N GLU A 566 16.27 7.65 2.51
CA GLU A 566 15.85 7.19 3.83
C GLU A 566 16.81 6.13 4.42
N PHE A 567 17.69 5.53 3.60
CA PHE A 567 18.75 4.62 4.04
C PHE A 567 20.01 5.35 4.57
N GLY A 568 19.95 6.67 4.74
CA GLY A 568 21.01 7.45 5.36
C GLY A 568 21.18 7.17 6.86
N TYR A 569 22.26 7.71 7.44
CA TYR A 569 22.70 7.45 8.82
C TYR A 569 22.41 8.62 9.76
N ALA A 570 21.13 8.97 9.91
CA ALA A 570 20.71 10.14 10.69
C ALA A 570 20.88 9.96 12.21
N GLN A 571 20.94 8.72 12.70
CA GLN A 571 21.16 8.38 14.11
C GLN A 571 21.98 7.08 14.26
N PRO A 572 22.59 6.82 15.44
CA PRO A 572 23.46 5.65 15.62
C PRO A 572 22.72 4.34 15.93
N ASN A 573 21.45 4.42 16.36
CA ASN A 573 20.68 3.24 16.75
C ASN A 573 19.81 2.75 15.60
N ARG A 574 19.67 1.42 15.47
CA ARG A 574 18.75 0.82 14.50
C ARG A 574 17.31 0.97 14.97
N ASN A 575 16.47 1.61 14.16
CA ASN A 575 15.02 1.61 14.27
C ASN A 575 14.47 0.26 13.79
N LEU A 576 14.03 -0.54 14.74
CA LEU A 576 13.33 -1.80 14.54
C LEU A 576 11.85 -1.62 14.84
N VAL A 577 11.02 -2.43 14.19
CA VAL A 577 9.57 -2.46 14.45
C VAL A 577 9.20 -3.75 15.19
N PRO A 578 8.16 -3.73 16.04
CA PRO A 578 7.69 -4.96 16.67
C PRO A 578 7.21 -5.97 15.62
N PHE A 579 7.35 -7.26 15.92
CA PHE A 579 6.86 -8.36 15.10
C PHE A 579 6.40 -9.50 16.01
N GLY A 580 5.18 -10.02 15.81
CA GLY A 580 4.62 -11.09 16.64
C GLY A 580 3.15 -10.89 17.01
N LEU A 581 2.58 -11.90 17.68
CA LEU A 581 1.28 -11.78 18.36
C LEU A 581 1.50 -11.00 19.64
N LEU A 582 1.02 -9.75 19.70
CA LEU A 582 1.29 -8.85 20.83
C LEU A 582 0.34 -9.08 22.01
N SER A 583 -0.82 -9.68 21.76
CA SER A 583 -1.79 -10.09 22.77
C SER A 583 -2.26 -11.53 22.53
N GLN A 584 -2.84 -12.14 23.56
CA GLN A 584 -3.42 -13.47 23.49
C GLN A 584 -4.65 -13.50 22.58
N PRO A 585 -4.63 -14.30 21.50
CA PRO A 585 -5.83 -14.54 20.70
C PRO A 585 -6.87 -15.32 21.50
N GLN A 586 -8.13 -15.22 21.09
CA GLN A 586 -9.23 -15.93 21.73
C GLN A 586 -10.20 -16.50 20.71
N ILE A 587 -10.90 -17.58 21.04
CA ILE A 587 -12.02 -18.06 20.24
C ILE A 587 -13.30 -17.52 20.87
N VAL A 588 -14.05 -16.73 20.11
CA VAL A 588 -15.38 -16.24 20.47
C VAL A 588 -16.41 -17.25 19.98
N VAL A 589 -17.39 -17.58 20.83
CA VAL A 589 -18.48 -18.50 20.51
C VAL A 589 -19.75 -17.68 20.30
N GLU A 590 -20.34 -17.77 19.12
CA GLU A 590 -21.64 -17.17 18.78
C GLU A 590 -22.70 -18.29 18.75
N GLY A 591 -23.93 -18.02 19.17
CA GLY A 591 -25.02 -19.01 19.08
C GLY A 591 -26.28 -18.72 19.86
#